data_AF-R3TVB6-F1
#
_entry.id   AF-R3TVB6-F1
#
_cell.length_a   1.000
_cell.length_b   1.000
_cell.length_c   1.000
_cell.angle_alpha   90.00
_cell.angle_beta   90.00
_cell.angle_gamma   90.00
#
_symmetry.space_group_name_H-M   'P 1'
#
loop_
_entity.id
_entity.type
_entity.pdbx_description
1 polymer ?
#
loop_
_entity_poly.entity_id
_entity_poly.type
_entity_poly.pdbx_seq_one_letter_code
_entity_poly.pdbx_strand_id
1 'polypeptide(L)'
;MASETTKTYQKRKRKKQSSEGQWFWKLLSFCLFLLIVGIFFRQTLMQLYRIHPIEGTSMEPALNSGEIVLVSKQTVPQRYSLISFSLEKEQFVKRVIGVPGDAFFIQGTRMVFDLDGTGKFLTTYSLDIAERQANEWKNLSAIPEDCYFVLGDHLEVSKDSRVFGWVTSSDIEGTVLLKN
;
A
#
# COMPACT_ATOMS: atom_id res chain seq x y z
N MET A 1 -37.63 -1.17 -69.69
CA MET A 1 -37.84 -1.87 -68.39
C MET A 1 -36.58 -2.55 -67.83
N ALA A 2 -35.59 -2.99 -68.63
CA ALA A 2 -34.36 -3.65 -68.11
C ALA A 2 -33.30 -2.73 -67.45
N SER A 3 -33.36 -1.40 -67.67
CA SER A 3 -32.34 -0.47 -67.16
C SER A 3 -32.57 -0.05 -65.71
N GLU A 4 -33.83 0.00 -65.25
CA GLU A 4 -34.20 0.35 -63.87
C GLU A 4 -33.93 -0.78 -62.89
N THR A 5 -34.19 -2.04 -63.29
CA THR A 5 -33.89 -3.23 -62.49
C THR A 5 -32.39 -3.35 -62.21
N THR A 6 -31.55 -3.05 -63.20
CA THR A 6 -30.08 -3.08 -63.09
C THR A 6 -29.54 -1.98 -62.16
N LYS A 7 -30.06 -0.74 -62.26
CA LYS A 7 -29.70 0.37 -61.36
C LYS A 7 -30.11 0.08 -59.91
N THR A 8 -31.29 -0.53 -59.72
CA THR A 8 -31.81 -0.88 -58.39
C THR A 8 -31.00 -2.01 -57.75
N TYR A 9 -30.57 -3.00 -58.53
CA TYR A 9 -29.68 -4.08 -58.08
C TYR A 9 -28.30 -3.56 -57.67
N GLN A 10 -27.67 -2.70 -58.48
CA GLN A 10 -26.37 -2.10 -58.15
C GLN A 10 -26.44 -1.20 -56.91
N LYS A 11 -27.52 -0.45 -56.72
CA LYS A 11 -27.75 0.39 -55.53
C LYS A 11 -27.93 -0.44 -54.26
N ARG A 12 -28.65 -1.58 -54.35
CA ARG A 12 -28.80 -2.54 -53.24
C ARG A 12 -27.48 -3.25 -52.92
N LYS A 13 -26.71 -3.66 -53.93
CA LYS A 13 -25.39 -4.29 -53.74
C LYS A 13 -24.39 -3.33 -53.10
N ARG A 14 -24.35 -2.05 -53.51
CA ARG A 14 -23.54 -0.99 -52.86
C ARG A 14 -23.97 -0.70 -51.42
N LYS A 15 -25.28 -0.62 -51.13
CA LYS A 15 -25.79 -0.45 -49.75
C LYS A 15 -25.45 -1.63 -48.84
N LYS A 16 -25.53 -2.86 -49.37
CA LYS A 16 -25.18 -4.09 -48.64
C LYS A 16 -23.68 -4.16 -48.36
N GLN A 17 -22.85 -3.81 -49.34
CA GLN A 17 -21.39 -3.76 -49.20
C GLN A 17 -20.92 -2.62 -48.27
N SER A 18 -21.65 -1.49 -48.19
CA SER A 18 -21.35 -0.41 -47.24
C SER A 18 -21.77 -0.73 -45.80
N SER A 19 -22.82 -1.54 -45.58
CA SER A 19 -23.27 -1.92 -44.24
C SER A 19 -22.37 -2.98 -43.58
N GLU A 20 -21.78 -3.89 -44.36
CA GLU A 20 -20.90 -4.93 -43.84
C GLU A 20 -19.59 -4.35 -43.26
N GLY A 21 -18.98 -3.35 -43.91
CA GLY A 21 -17.81 -2.66 -43.37
C GLY A 21 -18.10 -1.79 -42.15
N GLN A 22 -19.27 -1.16 -42.08
CA GLN A 22 -19.66 -0.34 -40.92
C GLN A 22 -19.81 -1.16 -39.63
N TRP A 23 -20.31 -2.38 -39.74
CA TRP A 23 -20.46 -3.27 -38.59
C TRP A 23 -19.09 -3.70 -38.03
N PHE A 24 -18.13 -3.98 -38.92
CA PHE A 24 -16.75 -4.25 -38.54
C PHE A 24 -16.11 -3.08 -37.77
N TRP A 25 -16.25 -1.83 -38.25
CA TRP A 25 -15.72 -0.65 -37.54
C TRP A 25 -16.39 -0.41 -36.19
N LYS A 26 -17.70 -0.68 -36.07
CA LYS A 26 -18.41 -0.61 -34.78
C LYS A 26 -17.91 -1.67 -33.79
N LEU A 27 -17.74 -2.91 -34.24
CA LEU A 27 -17.15 -3.99 -33.44
C LEU A 27 -15.72 -3.65 -33.01
N LEU A 28 -14.89 -3.19 -33.95
CA LEU A 28 -13.51 -2.80 -33.67
C LEU A 28 -13.45 -1.65 -32.65
N SER A 29 -14.29 -0.63 -32.82
CA SER A 29 -14.39 0.48 -31.87
C SER A 29 -14.87 0.02 -30.48
N PHE A 30 -15.78 -0.95 -30.41
CA PHE A 30 -16.24 -1.51 -29.14
C PHE A 30 -15.15 -2.32 -28.44
N CYS A 31 -14.42 -3.17 -29.18
CA CYS A 31 -13.27 -3.89 -28.66
C CYS A 31 -12.16 -2.94 -28.18
N LEU A 32 -11.89 -1.87 -28.95
CA LEU A 32 -10.91 -0.84 -28.55
C LEU A 32 -11.37 -0.10 -27.28
N PHE A 33 -12.65 0.23 -27.17
CA PHE A 33 -13.21 0.82 -25.96
C PHE A 33 -13.04 -0.08 -24.74
N LEU A 34 -13.38 -1.37 -24.85
CA LEU A 34 -13.16 -2.33 -23.77
C LEU A 34 -11.68 -2.48 -23.39
N LEU A 35 -10.78 -2.46 -24.37
CA LEU A 35 -9.34 -2.49 -24.12
C LEU A 35 -8.87 -1.25 -23.35
N ILE A 36 -9.32 -0.05 -23.74
CA ILE A 36 -9.00 1.19 -23.02
C ILE A 36 -9.54 1.16 -21.59
N VAL A 37 -10.80 0.72 -21.41
CA VAL A 37 -11.40 0.57 -20.07
C VAL A 37 -10.62 -0.44 -19.23
N GLY A 38 -10.19 -1.56 -19.81
CA GLY A 38 -9.35 -2.55 -19.12
C GLY A 38 -8.00 -2.00 -18.70
N ILE A 39 -7.32 -1.24 -19.58
CA ILE A 39 -6.04 -0.58 -19.26
C ILE A 39 -6.24 0.46 -18.16
N PHE A 40 -7.29 1.28 -18.24
CA PHE A 40 -7.62 2.27 -17.23
C PHE A 40 -7.86 1.60 -15.87
N PHE A 41 -8.70 0.57 -15.82
CA PHE A 41 -9.00 -0.16 -14.60
C PHE A 41 -7.75 -0.81 -13.99
N ARG A 42 -6.92 -1.45 -14.82
CA ARG A 42 -5.63 -2.02 -14.38
C ARG A 42 -4.70 -0.94 -13.83
N GLN A 43 -4.61 0.21 -14.50
CA GLN A 43 -3.75 1.32 -14.06
C GLN A 43 -4.24 1.88 -12.72
N THR A 44 -5.54 2.06 -12.54
CA THR A 44 -6.13 2.47 -11.27
C THR A 44 -5.82 1.44 -10.18
N LEU A 45 -6.03 0.15 -10.42
CA LEU A 45 -5.71 -0.89 -9.42
C LEU A 45 -4.24 -0.88 -9.00
N MET A 46 -3.29 -0.76 -9.94
CA MET A 46 -1.86 -0.69 -9.63
C MET A 46 -1.45 0.60 -8.90
N GLN A 47 -2.22 1.68 -9.04
CA GLN A 47 -2.02 2.91 -8.27
C GLN A 47 -2.53 2.79 -6.83
N LEU A 48 -3.57 1.99 -6.61
CA LEU A 48 -4.20 1.83 -5.30
C LEU A 48 -3.57 0.70 -4.47
N TYR A 49 -3.09 -0.35 -5.14
CA TYR A 49 -2.61 -1.56 -4.50
C TYR A 49 -1.25 -2.01 -5.02
N ARG A 50 -0.50 -2.70 -4.16
CA ARG A 50 0.77 -3.37 -4.48
C ARG A 50 0.77 -4.76 -3.89
N ILE A 51 1.42 -5.69 -4.59
CA ILE A 51 1.64 -7.05 -4.12
C ILE A 51 3.12 -7.16 -3.78
N HIS A 52 3.43 -7.61 -2.57
CA HIS A 52 4.81 -7.79 -2.10
C HIS A 52 5.02 -9.22 -1.59
N PRO A 53 6.07 -9.93 -2.05
CA PRO A 53 6.54 -11.12 -1.36
C PRO A 53 7.24 -10.72 -0.06
N ILE A 54 7.00 -11.47 1.01
CA ILE A 54 7.69 -11.28 2.29
C ILE A 54 9.02 -12.01 2.24
N GLU A 55 10.09 -11.28 2.50
CA GLU A 55 11.44 -11.81 2.59
C GLU A 55 11.95 -11.70 4.04
N GLY A 56 12.47 -12.81 4.57
CA GLY A 56 13.02 -12.88 5.92
C GLY A 56 12.01 -13.21 7.02
N THR A 57 12.50 -13.26 8.27
CA THR A 57 11.78 -13.82 9.43
C THR A 57 11.31 -12.78 10.44
N SER A 58 11.57 -11.49 10.17
CA SER A 58 11.38 -10.42 11.16
C SER A 58 9.94 -10.18 11.59
N MET A 59 8.99 -10.71 10.84
CA MET A 59 7.55 -10.61 11.08
C MET A 59 6.93 -11.93 11.54
N GLU A 60 7.73 -12.98 11.78
CA GLU A 60 7.20 -14.24 12.29
C GLU A 60 6.69 -14.08 13.73
N PRO A 61 5.60 -14.77 14.11
CA PRO A 61 4.81 -15.71 13.30
C PRO A 61 3.70 -15.04 12.48
N ALA A 62 3.57 -13.72 12.53
CA ALA A 62 2.49 -13.00 11.86
C ALA A 62 2.61 -13.04 10.33
N LEU A 63 3.82 -12.93 9.78
CA LEU A 63 4.11 -13.14 8.36
C LEU A 63 5.34 -14.02 8.20
N ASN A 64 5.21 -15.08 7.42
CA ASN A 64 6.30 -16.01 7.15
C ASN A 64 7.00 -15.66 5.83
N SER A 65 8.29 -15.97 5.73
CA SER A 65 9.03 -15.80 4.49
C SER A 65 8.39 -16.58 3.34
N GLY A 66 8.21 -15.94 2.19
CA GLY A 66 7.55 -16.51 1.02
C GLY A 66 6.03 -16.28 0.95
N GLU A 67 5.41 -15.77 2.02
CA GLU A 67 4.02 -15.29 1.95
C GLU A 67 3.92 -14.06 1.05
N ILE A 68 2.76 -13.87 0.44
CA ILE A 68 2.47 -12.72 -0.42
C ILE A 68 1.42 -11.86 0.27
N VAL A 69 1.71 -10.57 0.38
CA VAL A 69 0.79 -9.60 0.99
C VAL A 69 0.27 -8.60 -0.02
N LEU A 70 -0.98 -8.18 0.15
CA LEU A 70 -1.58 -7.08 -0.57
C LEU A 70 -1.48 -5.80 0.27
N VAL A 71 -0.86 -4.77 -0.29
CA VAL A 71 -0.65 -3.47 0.33
C VAL A 71 -1.58 -2.44 -0.30
N SER A 72 -2.33 -1.69 0.51
CA SER A 72 -3.14 -0.55 0.09
C SER A 72 -2.42 0.76 0.34
N LYS A 73 -2.37 1.61 -0.69
CA LYS A 73 -1.69 2.93 -0.62
C LYS A 73 -2.56 4.06 -0.05
N GLN A 74 -3.85 3.80 0.17
CA GLN A 74 -4.82 4.83 0.56
C GLN A 74 -5.13 4.83 2.06
N THR A 75 -4.76 3.78 2.77
CA THR A 75 -5.07 3.62 4.18
C THR A 75 -4.03 4.35 5.03
N VAL A 76 -4.52 5.27 5.87
CA VAL A 76 -3.68 5.88 6.90
C VAL A 76 -3.32 4.80 7.92
N PRO A 77 -2.03 4.56 8.20
CA PRO A 77 -1.62 3.57 9.18
C PRO A 77 -2.19 3.87 10.57
N GLN A 78 -2.85 2.89 11.15
CA GLN A 78 -3.31 2.95 12.53
C GLN A 78 -2.43 2.09 13.43
N ARG A 79 -2.54 2.26 14.74
CA ARG A 79 -1.87 1.40 15.70
C ARG A 79 -2.17 -0.08 15.39
N TYR A 80 -1.14 -0.90 15.45
CA TYR A 80 -1.11 -2.33 15.10
C TYR A 80 -1.29 -2.68 13.62
N SER A 81 -1.45 -1.69 12.74
CA SER A 81 -1.41 -1.91 11.30
C SER A 81 -0.05 -2.46 10.88
N LEU A 82 -0.06 -3.40 9.94
CA LEU A 82 1.16 -3.83 9.25
C LEU A 82 1.39 -2.89 8.08
N ILE A 83 2.55 -2.26 7.99
CA ILE A 83 2.88 -1.32 6.92
C ILE A 83 4.08 -1.79 6.11
N SER A 84 4.06 -1.47 4.82
CA SER A 84 5.21 -1.57 3.93
C SER A 84 5.81 -0.19 3.71
N PHE A 85 7.13 -0.06 3.85
CA PHE A 85 7.85 1.20 3.69
C PHE A 85 9.27 0.95 3.20
N SER A 86 9.89 1.97 2.61
CA SER A 86 11.28 1.90 2.15
C SER A 86 12.20 2.79 2.97
N LEU A 87 13.32 2.23 3.41
CA LEU A 87 14.36 2.98 4.10
C LEU A 87 15.71 2.62 3.49
N GLU A 88 16.52 3.60 3.11
CA GLU A 88 17.86 3.40 2.50
C GLU A 88 17.85 2.44 1.28
N LYS A 89 16.76 2.43 0.50
CA LYS A 89 16.49 1.52 -0.65
C LYS A 89 16.22 0.06 -0.27
N GLU A 90 16.18 -0.26 1.01
CA GLU A 90 15.65 -1.53 1.51
C GLU A 90 14.13 -1.41 1.70
N GLN A 91 13.41 -2.53 1.52
CA GLN A 91 11.96 -2.60 1.75
C GLN A 91 11.70 -3.36 3.05
N PHE A 92 10.80 -2.82 3.86
CA PHE A 92 10.45 -3.39 5.15
C PHE A 92 8.94 -3.60 5.23
N VAL A 93 8.55 -4.65 5.95
CA VAL A 93 7.20 -4.77 6.51
C VAL A 93 7.34 -4.84 8.02
N LYS A 94 6.62 -3.97 8.73
CA LYS A 94 6.64 -3.88 10.21
C LYS A 94 5.25 -3.55 10.75
N ARG A 95 5.04 -3.83 12.03
CA ARG A 95 3.84 -3.46 12.77
C ARG A 95 4.00 -2.09 13.39
N VAL A 96 3.02 -1.22 13.18
CA VAL A 96 2.91 0.06 13.85
C VAL A 96 2.59 -0.16 15.31
N ILE A 97 3.45 0.33 16.21
CA ILE A 97 3.23 0.29 17.66
C ILE A 97 2.89 1.68 18.19
N GLY A 98 3.50 2.72 17.61
CA GLY A 98 3.22 4.11 17.93
C GLY A 98 2.83 4.91 16.68
N VAL A 99 1.81 5.75 16.81
CA VAL A 99 1.29 6.65 15.77
C VAL A 99 1.59 8.12 16.13
N PRO A 100 1.53 9.05 15.16
CA PRO A 100 1.71 10.48 15.43
C PRO A 100 0.91 10.96 16.63
N GLY A 101 1.55 11.70 17.53
CA GLY A 101 0.93 12.24 18.75
C GLY A 101 0.85 11.29 19.94
N ASP A 102 1.18 10.01 19.80
CA ASP A 102 1.23 9.08 20.94
C ASP A 102 2.24 9.55 21.99
N ALA A 103 1.82 9.60 23.25
CA ALA A 103 2.69 9.99 24.35
C ALA A 103 3.71 8.90 24.67
N PHE A 104 4.93 9.31 24.99
CA PHE A 104 5.97 8.44 25.49
C PHE A 104 6.94 9.19 26.41
N PHE A 105 7.72 8.45 27.17
CA PHE A 105 8.91 8.99 27.83
C PHE A 105 10.08 8.01 27.74
N ILE A 106 11.29 8.51 27.99
CA ILE A 106 12.51 7.72 27.94
C ILE A 106 13.26 7.87 29.27
N GLN A 107 13.66 6.74 29.85
CA GLN A 107 14.49 6.66 31.04
C GLN A 107 15.73 5.80 30.74
N GLY A 108 16.89 6.45 30.62
CA GLY A 108 18.09 5.78 30.09
C GLY A 108 17.86 5.39 28.64
N THR A 109 17.90 4.09 28.33
CA THR A 109 17.55 3.53 27.01
C THR A 109 16.14 2.94 26.95
N ARG A 110 15.42 2.95 28.08
CA ARG A 110 14.08 2.38 28.12
C ARG A 110 13.05 3.41 27.68
N MET A 111 12.35 3.09 26.60
CA MET A 111 11.22 3.86 26.09
C MET A 111 9.92 3.25 26.61
N VAL A 112 8.99 4.10 27.05
CA VAL A 112 7.68 3.70 27.57
C VAL A 112 6.60 4.47 26.82
N PHE A 113 5.75 3.75 26.09
CA PHE A 113 4.57 4.29 25.41
C PHE A 113 3.36 4.31 26.32
N ASP A 114 2.53 5.34 26.14
CA ASP A 114 1.14 5.33 26.58
C ASP A 114 0.26 4.67 25.49
N LEU A 115 -0.35 3.53 25.82
CA LEU A 115 -1.24 2.82 24.91
C LEU A 115 -2.70 3.24 25.06
N ASP A 116 -3.07 3.88 26.17
CA ASP A 116 -4.45 4.32 26.40
C ASP A 116 -4.72 5.74 25.88
N GLY A 117 -3.66 6.48 25.53
CA GLY A 117 -3.74 7.82 24.94
C GLY A 117 -4.24 8.89 25.90
N THR A 118 -4.33 8.60 27.20
CA THR A 118 -4.83 9.54 28.20
C THR A 118 -3.74 10.47 28.75
N GLY A 119 -2.47 10.19 28.44
CA GLY A 119 -1.30 10.83 29.02
C GLY A 119 -1.02 10.39 30.46
N LYS A 120 -1.81 9.45 30.99
CA LYS A 120 -1.69 8.94 32.37
C LYS A 120 -0.95 7.61 32.44
N PHE A 121 -0.64 6.99 31.30
CA PHE A 121 0.12 5.75 31.25
C PHE A 121 -0.51 4.63 32.10
N LEU A 122 -1.84 4.47 32.04
CA LEU A 122 -2.53 3.38 32.76
C LEU A 122 -2.28 2.04 32.07
N THR A 123 -2.18 2.06 30.73
CA THR A 123 -1.73 0.93 29.93
C THR A 123 -0.45 1.31 29.20
N THR A 124 0.65 0.61 29.50
CA THR A 124 1.96 0.94 28.93
C THR A 124 2.54 -0.21 28.13
N TYR A 125 3.40 0.16 27.18
CA TYR A 125 4.29 -0.76 26.51
C TYR A 125 5.70 -0.21 26.58
N SER A 126 6.65 -1.04 27.00
CA SER A 126 8.02 -0.58 27.22
C SER A 126 9.05 -1.52 26.63
N LEU A 127 10.09 -0.92 26.06
CA LEU A 127 11.17 -1.62 25.37
C LEU A 127 12.45 -0.79 25.46
N ASP A 128 13.56 -1.42 25.10
CA ASP A 128 14.82 -0.73 25.01
C ASP A 128 15.08 -0.34 23.55
N ILE A 129 15.55 0.90 23.36
CA ILE A 129 16.00 1.44 22.08
C ILE A 129 17.51 1.69 22.12
N ALA A 130 18.13 1.82 20.95
CA ALA A 130 19.54 2.17 20.89
C ALA A 130 19.80 3.56 21.52
N GLU A 131 20.97 3.70 22.14
CA GLU A 131 21.34 4.87 22.94
C GLU A 131 21.30 6.18 22.15
N ARG A 132 21.60 6.10 20.85
CA ARG A 132 21.46 7.24 19.94
C ARG A 132 20.04 7.77 19.92
N GLN A 133 19.06 6.91 19.65
CA GLN A 133 17.64 7.27 19.61
C GLN A 133 17.18 7.76 20.99
N ALA A 134 17.60 7.08 22.06
CA ALA A 134 17.27 7.51 23.42
C ALA A 134 17.71 8.94 23.70
N ASN A 135 18.95 9.28 23.34
CA ASN A 135 19.50 10.62 23.53
C ASN A 135 18.83 11.67 22.64
N GLU A 136 18.47 11.32 21.40
CA GLU A 136 17.78 12.21 20.47
C GLU A 136 16.33 12.50 20.94
N TRP A 137 15.65 11.53 21.54
CA TRP A 137 14.20 11.61 21.81
C TRP A 137 13.85 11.88 23.28
N LYS A 138 14.80 11.84 24.22
CA LYS A 138 14.54 11.99 25.67
C LYS A 138 13.77 13.25 26.08
N ASN A 139 13.80 14.30 25.26
CA ASN A 139 13.11 15.56 25.53
C ASN A 139 11.78 15.69 24.77
N LEU A 140 11.37 14.66 24.02
CA LEU A 140 10.07 14.59 23.38
C LEU A 140 9.06 13.98 24.34
N SER A 141 7.84 14.52 24.36
CA SER A 141 6.72 13.98 25.13
C SER A 141 5.76 13.14 24.28
N ALA A 142 5.88 13.21 22.95
CA ALA A 142 5.03 12.50 22.01
C ALA A 142 5.77 12.20 20.70
N ILE A 143 5.27 11.21 19.96
CA ILE A 143 5.78 10.90 18.61
C ILE A 143 5.54 12.11 17.71
N PRO A 144 6.55 12.59 16.96
CA PRO A 144 6.38 13.73 16.07
C PRO A 144 5.26 13.52 15.05
N GLU A 145 4.71 14.63 14.57
CA GLU A 145 3.83 14.61 13.40
C GLU A 145 4.52 13.89 12.24
N ASP A 146 3.73 13.19 11.43
CA ASP A 146 4.19 12.37 10.30
C ASP A 146 5.17 11.23 10.64
N CYS A 147 5.43 10.94 11.92
CA CYS A 147 6.32 9.85 12.32
C CYS A 147 5.55 8.66 12.91
N TYR A 148 6.07 7.46 12.65
CA TYR A 148 5.56 6.22 13.22
C TYR A 148 6.68 5.47 13.92
N PHE A 149 6.34 4.78 15.01
CA PHE A 149 7.20 3.81 15.65
C PHE A 149 6.76 2.41 15.28
N VAL A 150 7.64 1.62 14.68
CA VAL A 150 7.31 0.29 14.17
C VAL A 150 8.22 -0.78 14.73
N LEU A 151 7.68 -1.98 14.93
CA LEU A 151 8.40 -3.17 15.37
C LEU A 151 8.15 -4.33 14.43
N GLY A 152 9.12 -5.23 14.34
CA GLY A 152 8.85 -6.57 13.81
C GLY A 152 8.26 -7.45 14.90
N ASP A 153 7.36 -8.36 14.52
CA ASP A 153 6.74 -9.27 15.47
C ASP A 153 7.73 -10.30 16.02
N HIS A 154 8.79 -10.60 15.27
CA HIS A 154 9.92 -11.39 15.74
C HIS A 154 10.96 -10.45 16.40
N LEU A 155 10.66 -10.05 17.63
CA LEU A 155 11.38 -9.00 18.37
C LEU A 155 12.90 -9.22 18.49
N GLU A 156 13.35 -10.47 18.58
CA GLU A 156 14.78 -10.79 18.80
C GLU A 156 15.65 -10.53 17.56
N VAL A 157 15.10 -10.70 16.36
CA VAL A 157 15.86 -10.62 15.10
C VAL A 157 15.48 -9.42 14.23
N SER A 158 14.39 -8.73 14.58
CA SER A 158 13.88 -7.62 13.79
C SER A 158 14.78 -6.37 13.89
N LYS A 159 15.32 -5.94 12.74
CA LYS A 159 15.77 -4.56 12.51
C LYS A 159 14.54 -3.67 12.34
N ASP A 160 14.27 -2.80 13.31
CA ASP A 160 13.07 -1.94 13.38
C ASP A 160 13.37 -0.58 14.05
N SER A 161 12.34 0.15 14.49
CA SER A 161 12.49 1.51 15.03
C SER A 161 13.39 1.59 16.27
N ARG A 162 13.62 0.47 16.97
CA ARG A 162 14.62 0.40 18.05
C ARG A 162 16.04 0.70 17.57
N VAL A 163 16.31 0.46 16.29
CA VAL A 163 17.63 0.57 15.65
C VAL A 163 17.70 1.73 14.66
N PHE A 164 16.74 1.83 13.73
CA PHE A 164 16.78 2.85 12.67
C PHE A 164 16.01 4.13 13.00
N GLY A 165 15.20 4.14 14.06
CA GLY A 165 14.44 5.31 14.48
C GLY A 165 13.01 5.38 13.91
N TRP A 166 12.50 6.59 13.75
CA TRP A 166 11.15 6.84 13.21
C TRP A 166 11.04 6.42 11.74
N VAL A 167 9.85 5.98 11.35
CA VAL A 167 9.45 5.87 9.94
C VAL A 167 8.58 7.06 9.59
N THR A 168 8.95 7.83 8.56
CA THR A 168 8.16 9.00 8.15
C THR A 168 6.98 8.58 7.27
N SER A 169 5.88 9.32 7.30
CA SER A 169 4.69 9.07 6.49
C SER A 169 5.01 9.04 4.99
N SER A 170 6.01 9.79 4.55
CA SER A 170 6.51 9.79 3.17
C SER A 170 7.26 8.52 2.76
N ASP A 171 7.84 7.78 3.71
CA ASP A 171 8.54 6.53 3.43
C ASP A 171 7.57 5.33 3.30
N ILE A 172 6.34 5.50 3.80
CA ILE A 172 5.32 4.46 3.83
C ILE A 172 4.68 4.29 2.45
N GLU A 173 4.80 3.08 1.89
CA GLU A 173 4.11 2.74 0.64
C GLU A 173 2.63 2.43 0.90
N GLY A 174 2.30 1.82 2.04
CA GLY A 174 0.91 1.55 2.42
C GLY A 174 0.73 0.53 3.54
N THR A 175 -0.52 0.15 3.78
CA THR A 175 -0.91 -0.82 4.81
C THR A 175 -1.22 -2.20 4.20
N VAL A 176 -0.75 -3.27 4.83
CA VAL A 176 -1.07 -4.65 4.48
C VAL A 176 -2.52 -4.96 4.87
N LEU A 177 -3.34 -5.40 3.90
CA LEU A 177 -4.76 -5.69 4.09
C LEU A 177 -5.06 -7.17 4.34
N LEU A 178 -4.32 -8.06 3.69
CA LEU A 178 -4.62 -9.48 3.65
C LEU A 178 -3.34 -10.29 3.79
N LYS A 179 -3.40 -11.26 4.69
CA LYS A 179 -2.49 -12.41 4.76
C LYS A 179 -3.21 -13.57 4.07
N ASN A 180 -2.53 -14.25 3.15
CA ASN A 180 -3.04 -15.46 2.51
C ASN A 180 -2.41 -16.71 3.14
#